data_AF-A0A4R9Q2P1-F1
#
_entry.id   AF-A0A4R9Q2P1-F1
#
_cell.length_a   1.000
_cell.length_b   1.000
_cell.length_c   1.000
_cell.angle_alpha   90.00
_cell.angle_beta   90.00
_cell.angle_gamma   90.00
#
_symmetry.space_group_name_H-M   'P 1'
#
loop_
_entity.id
_entity.type
_entity.pdbx_description
1 polymer ?
#
loop_
_entity_poly.entity_id
_entity_poly.type
_entity_poly.pdbx_seq_one_letter_code
_entity_poly.pdbx_strand_id
1 'polypeptide(L)'
;MSMKAVNVLQTVRVADGGNIHGREIVKGTEDEVPEELFEGLEKAGYVEAVGRKKGKAALPDDGPTIAEYIAAGYPASSYPPAGYTSRSTEEEIATAVKAEEDAAAKAKADEKAAKALAKKRDAMLADLAVLSDDDLAKIVETEKVAVDAADGRDIIIGKIADARLAA
;
A
#
# COMPACT_ATOMS: atom_id res chain seq x y z
N MET A 1 -17.19 -49.01 19.11
CA MET A 1 -16.94 -48.18 17.90
C MET A 1 -16.90 -46.75 18.39
N SER A 2 -15.77 -46.07 18.23
CA SER A 2 -15.66 -44.65 18.58
C SER A 2 -16.36 -43.82 17.50
N MET A 3 -17.37 -43.06 17.89
CA MET A 3 -18.15 -42.16 17.03
C MET A 3 -17.57 -40.74 17.15
N LYS A 4 -17.57 -40.00 16.04
CA LYS A 4 -17.02 -38.64 15.95
C LYS A 4 -18.05 -37.68 15.40
N ALA A 5 -18.34 -36.62 16.15
CA ALA A 5 -19.26 -35.57 15.73
C ALA A 5 -18.66 -34.75 14.57
N VAL A 6 -19.40 -34.66 13.48
CA VAL A 6 -19.01 -33.99 12.24
C VAL A 6 -20.12 -33.13 11.66
N ASN A 7 -19.73 -32.01 11.06
CA ASN A 7 -20.57 -31.23 10.17
C ASN A 7 -20.54 -31.87 8.79
N VAL A 8 -21.71 -32.22 8.26
CA VAL A 8 -21.82 -32.85 6.95
C VAL A 8 -21.81 -31.77 5.86
N LEU A 9 -20.77 -31.75 5.03
CA LEU A 9 -20.61 -30.79 3.93
C LEU A 9 -21.30 -31.25 2.64
N GLN A 10 -21.47 -32.55 2.48
CA GLN A 10 -22.15 -33.18 1.35
C GLN A 10 -22.90 -34.45 1.79
N THR A 11 -24.08 -34.68 1.21
CA THR A 11 -24.87 -35.87 1.53
C THR A 11 -24.14 -37.12 1.04
N VAL A 12 -23.86 -38.04 1.96
CA VAL A 12 -23.12 -39.27 1.67
C VAL A 12 -23.67 -40.42 2.50
N ARG A 13 -23.54 -41.65 1.99
CA ARG A 13 -23.91 -42.86 2.72
C ARG A 13 -22.69 -43.46 3.41
N VAL A 14 -22.77 -43.60 4.72
CA VAL A 14 -21.70 -44.09 5.59
C VAL A 14 -22.07 -45.50 6.04
N ALA A 15 -21.14 -46.45 5.94
CA ALA A 15 -21.36 -47.79 6.47
C ALA A 15 -21.47 -47.74 8.00
N ASP A 16 -22.52 -48.33 8.56
CA ASP A 16 -22.77 -48.39 10.00
C ASP A 16 -22.79 -49.86 10.45
N GLY A 17 -22.21 -50.14 11.62
CA GLY A 17 -21.85 -51.49 12.10
C GLY A 17 -23.00 -52.48 12.32
N GLY A 18 -24.25 -52.09 12.04
CA GLY A 18 -25.43 -52.96 12.07
C GLY A 18 -26.34 -52.86 10.85
N ASN A 19 -25.98 -52.05 9.83
CA ASN A 19 -26.83 -51.82 8.66
C ASN A 19 -26.04 -52.01 7.35
N ILE A 20 -26.34 -53.11 6.65
CA ILE A 20 -25.76 -53.46 5.34
C ILE A 20 -26.00 -52.42 4.24
N HIS A 21 -26.99 -51.52 4.43
CA HIS A 21 -27.30 -50.44 3.49
C HIS A 21 -26.64 -49.10 3.84
N GLY A 22 -25.96 -49.02 4.99
CA GLY A 22 -25.37 -47.78 5.52
C GLY A 22 -26.41 -46.76 6.01
N ARG A 23 -25.94 -45.75 6.74
CA ARG A 23 -26.70 -44.57 7.17
C ARG A 23 -26.40 -43.41 6.22
N GLU A 24 -27.43 -42.73 5.75
CA GLU A 24 -27.27 -41.49 4.99
C GLU A 24 -27.10 -40.31 5.94
N ILE A 25 -26.01 -39.56 5.78
CA ILE A 25 -25.77 -38.31 6.48
C ILE A 25 -26.09 -37.16 5.52
N VAL A 26 -26.86 -36.16 5.95
CA VAL A 26 -27.42 -35.12 5.07
C VAL A 26 -26.57 -33.86 5.13
N LYS A 27 -26.30 -33.24 3.98
CA LYS A 27 -25.60 -31.96 3.93
C LYS A 27 -26.24 -30.91 4.83
N GLY A 28 -25.41 -30.23 5.62
CA GLY A 28 -25.81 -29.13 6.49
C GLY A 28 -26.32 -29.56 7.86
N THR A 29 -26.27 -30.85 8.20
CA THR A 29 -26.58 -31.36 9.53
C THR A 29 -25.31 -31.73 10.30
N GLU A 30 -25.39 -31.68 11.62
CA GLU A 30 -24.42 -32.30 12.51
C GLU A 30 -24.79 -33.77 12.68
N ASP A 31 -23.82 -34.66 12.47
CA ASP A 31 -24.01 -36.11 12.55
C ASP A 31 -22.76 -36.79 13.13
N GLU A 32 -22.83 -38.08 13.46
CA GLU A 32 -21.75 -38.83 14.10
C GLU A 32 -21.21 -39.95 13.21
N VAL A 33 -19.99 -39.83 12.69
CA VAL A 33 -19.38 -40.86 11.84
C VAL A 33 -18.38 -41.71 12.62
N PRO A 34 -18.20 -43.01 12.28
CA PRO A 34 -17.12 -43.82 12.83
C PRO A 34 -15.76 -43.18 12.55
N GLU A 35 -14.88 -43.15 13.55
CA GLU A 35 -13.57 -42.49 13.42
C GLU A 35 -12.70 -43.06 12.29
N GLU A 36 -12.86 -44.35 11.97
CA GLU A 36 -12.18 -45.02 10.85
C GLU A 36 -12.60 -44.45 9.49
N LEU A 37 -13.84 -43.97 9.36
CA LEU A 37 -14.35 -43.36 8.14
C LEU A 37 -14.15 -41.84 8.12
N PHE A 38 -14.02 -41.22 9.29
CA PHE A 38 -13.83 -39.78 9.44
C PHE A 38 -12.63 -39.28 8.62
N GLU A 39 -11.45 -39.90 8.74
CA GLU A 39 -10.26 -39.42 8.02
C GLU A 39 -10.43 -39.44 6.50
N GLY A 40 -11.11 -40.46 5.96
CA GLY A 40 -11.39 -40.58 4.53
C GLY A 40 -12.42 -39.54 4.08
N LEU A 41 -13.50 -39.37 4.85
CA LEU A 41 -14.58 -38.43 4.55
C LEU A 41 -14.13 -36.97 4.68
N GLU A 42 -13.26 -36.66 5.64
CA GLU A 42 -12.68 -35.32 5.84
C GLU A 42 -11.70 -34.98 4.70
N LYS A 43 -10.78 -35.89 4.35
CA LYS A 43 -9.86 -35.68 3.22
C LYS A 43 -10.57 -35.51 1.88
N ALA A 44 -11.70 -36.20 1.69
CA ALA A 44 -12.51 -36.08 0.50
C ALA A 44 -13.50 -34.88 0.54
N GLY A 45 -13.59 -34.17 1.67
CA GLY A 45 -14.43 -32.97 1.82
C GLY A 45 -15.93 -33.25 2.01
N TYR A 46 -16.31 -34.46 2.40
CA TYR A 46 -17.71 -34.81 2.70
C TYR A 46 -18.15 -34.36 4.10
N VAL A 47 -17.22 -34.34 5.07
CA VAL A 47 -17.50 -33.99 6.47
C VAL A 47 -16.36 -33.15 7.07
N GLU A 48 -16.64 -32.36 8.12
CA GLU A 48 -15.66 -31.58 8.88
C GLU A 48 -15.88 -31.83 10.38
N ALA A 49 -14.83 -31.93 11.21
CA ALA A 49 -15.01 -32.12 12.65
C ALA A 49 -15.76 -30.94 13.31
N VAL A 50 -16.83 -31.25 14.06
CA VAL A 50 -17.51 -30.25 14.89
C VAL A 50 -16.53 -29.76 15.96
N GLY A 51 -16.24 -28.46 15.96
CA GLY A 51 -15.34 -27.83 16.93
C GLY A 51 -13.86 -27.77 16.52
N ARG A 52 -13.46 -28.25 15.33
CA ARG A 52 -12.17 -27.82 14.77
C ARG A 52 -12.30 -26.34 14.41
N LYS A 53 -11.71 -25.46 15.23
CA LYS A 53 -11.30 -24.14 14.76
C LYS A 53 -10.48 -24.41 13.51
N LYS A 54 -11.01 -24.02 12.34
CA LYS A 54 -10.32 -24.02 11.04
C LYS A 54 -8.88 -23.65 11.31
N GLY A 55 -8.00 -24.66 11.36
CA GLY A 55 -6.60 -24.42 11.59
C GLY A 55 -6.21 -23.49 10.47
N LYS A 56 -5.74 -22.27 10.79
CA LYS A 56 -5.15 -21.38 9.80
C LYS A 56 -4.25 -22.28 8.96
N ALA A 57 -4.61 -22.54 7.71
CA ALA A 57 -3.69 -23.17 6.78
C ALA A 57 -2.41 -22.34 6.92
N ALA A 58 -1.31 -22.96 7.32
CA ALA A 58 -0.06 -22.26 7.53
C ALA A 58 0.19 -21.47 6.24
N LEU A 59 0.10 -20.14 6.35
CA LEU A 59 0.29 -19.29 5.19
C LEU A 59 1.73 -19.52 4.74
N PRO A 60 2.00 -19.63 3.43
CA PRO A 60 3.35 -19.83 2.93
C PRO A 60 4.30 -18.80 3.53
N ASP A 61 5.34 -19.28 4.20
CA ASP A 61 6.43 -18.45 4.73
C ASP A 61 7.45 -18.06 3.64
N ASP A 62 7.19 -18.43 2.39
CA ASP A 62 8.06 -18.16 1.23
C ASP A 62 7.72 -16.83 0.52
N GLY A 63 7.08 -15.90 1.26
CA GLY A 63 6.78 -14.55 0.77
C GLY A 63 8.03 -13.66 0.64
N PRO A 64 7.91 -12.46 0.07
CA PRO A 64 9.00 -11.49 0.04
C PRO A 64 9.27 -10.88 1.43
N THR A 65 10.47 -10.36 1.64
CA THR A 65 10.78 -9.46 2.76
C THR A 65 10.19 -8.08 2.51
N ILE A 66 10.06 -7.25 3.55
CA ILE A 66 9.54 -5.89 3.36
C ILE A 66 10.44 -5.06 2.44
N ALA A 67 11.76 -5.27 2.49
CA ALA A 67 12.71 -4.59 1.62
C ALA A 67 12.49 -4.94 0.14
N GLU A 68 12.29 -6.22 -0.18
CA GLU A 68 11.98 -6.68 -1.53
C GLU A 68 10.61 -6.18 -2.01
N TYR A 69 9.62 -6.13 -1.10
CA TYR A 69 8.28 -5.65 -1.39
C TYR A 69 8.29 -4.16 -1.78
N ILE A 70 9.03 -3.34 -1.05
CA ILE A 70 9.23 -1.92 -1.36
C ILE A 70 10.06 -1.73 -2.63
N ALA A 71 11.12 -2.53 -2.80
CA ALA A 71 11.96 -2.48 -4.01
C ALA A 71 11.17 -2.86 -5.28
N ALA A 72 10.16 -3.72 -5.16
CA ALA A 72 9.22 -4.04 -6.23
C ALA A 72 8.20 -2.93 -6.52
N GLY A 73 8.21 -1.83 -5.75
CA GLY A 73 7.35 -0.67 -5.93
C GLY A 73 6.03 -0.73 -5.18
N TYR A 74 5.87 -1.66 -4.24
CA TYR A 74 4.68 -1.72 -3.39
C TYR A 74 4.87 -0.91 -2.10
N PRO A 75 3.79 -0.31 -1.56
CA PRO A 75 3.90 0.45 -0.32
C PRO A 75 4.19 -0.48 0.87
N ALA A 76 5.08 -0.03 1.76
CA ALA A 76 5.41 -0.68 3.02
C ALA A 76 4.15 -0.93 3.86
N SER A 77 3.19 0.00 3.80
CA SER A 77 1.90 -0.06 4.48
C SER A 77 1.00 -1.22 4.04
N SER A 78 1.27 -1.83 2.88
CA SER A 78 0.53 -3.00 2.37
C SER A 78 1.29 -4.32 2.55
N TYR A 79 2.37 -4.32 3.33
CA TYR A 79 3.08 -5.53 3.72
C TYR A 79 2.47 -6.13 5.00
N PRO A 80 2.35 -7.47 5.13
CA PRO A 80 2.68 -8.50 4.15
C PRO A 80 1.61 -8.66 3.04
N PRO A 81 1.97 -9.23 1.89
CA PRO A 81 1.00 -9.54 0.84
C PRO A 81 -0.08 -10.51 1.33
N ALA A 82 -1.31 -10.32 0.86
CA ALA A 82 -2.44 -11.16 1.25
C ALA A 82 -2.17 -12.64 0.93
N GLY A 83 -2.36 -13.51 1.92
CA GLY A 83 -2.10 -14.94 1.77
C GLY A 83 -0.68 -15.37 2.15
N TYR A 84 0.19 -14.46 2.61
CA TYR A 84 1.53 -14.78 3.09
C TYR A 84 1.72 -14.41 4.57
N THR A 85 2.65 -15.09 5.24
CA THR A 85 3.14 -14.69 6.57
C THR A 85 4.21 -13.61 6.41
N SER A 86 4.27 -12.64 7.34
CA SER A 86 5.37 -11.69 7.44
C SER A 86 6.70 -12.42 7.69
N ARG A 87 7.68 -12.22 6.81
CA ARG A 87 9.06 -12.70 7.01
C ARG A 87 9.95 -11.69 7.72
N SER A 88 9.63 -10.41 7.60
CA SER A 88 10.33 -9.32 8.29
C SER A 88 9.82 -9.14 9.72
N THR A 89 10.68 -8.64 10.60
CA THR A 89 10.30 -8.34 11.98
C THR A 89 9.35 -7.14 12.04
N GLU A 90 8.55 -7.03 13.09
CA GLU A 90 7.66 -5.88 13.29
C GLU A 90 8.44 -4.54 13.31
N GLU A 91 9.69 -4.55 13.79
CA GLU A 91 10.58 -3.39 13.83
C GLU A 91 11.02 -2.94 12.43
N GLU A 92 11.37 -3.90 11.57
CA GLU A 92 11.68 -3.61 10.16
C GLU A 92 10.44 -3.06 9.44
N ILE A 93 9.27 -3.64 9.71
CA ILE A 93 8.01 -3.19 9.13
C ILE A 93 7.69 -1.75 9.56
N ALA A 94 7.74 -1.48 10.85
CA ALA A 94 7.48 -0.15 11.39
C ALA A 94 8.46 0.89 10.85
N THR A 95 9.74 0.53 10.73
CA THR A 95 10.76 1.43 10.18
C THR A 95 10.49 1.77 8.72
N ALA A 96 10.10 0.78 7.91
CA ALA A 96 9.85 1.01 6.49
C ALA A 96 8.55 1.79 6.25
N VAL A 97 7.50 1.53 7.03
CA VAL A 97 6.25 2.32 7.00
C VAL A 97 6.54 3.76 7.39
N LYS A 98 7.31 3.99 8.46
CA LYS A 98 7.69 5.33 8.87
C LYS A 98 8.52 6.05 7.80
N ALA A 99 9.47 5.37 7.18
CA ALA A 99 10.26 5.93 6.09
C ALA A 99 9.39 6.32 4.87
N GLU A 100 8.36 5.53 4.55
CA GLU A 100 7.36 5.87 3.52
C GLU A 100 6.59 7.14 3.89
N GLU A 101 6.09 7.24 5.13
CA GLU A 101 5.36 8.41 5.61
C GLU A 101 6.23 9.69 5.61
N ASP A 102 7.47 9.59 6.09
CA ASP A 102 8.43 10.69 6.10
C ASP A 102 8.77 11.14 4.67
N ALA A 103 8.96 10.21 3.73
CA ALA A 103 9.20 10.52 2.32
C ALA A 103 7.98 11.22 1.69
N ALA A 104 6.76 10.74 1.97
CA ALA A 104 5.53 11.36 1.50
C ALA A 104 5.31 12.76 2.09
N ALA A 105 5.63 12.96 3.38
CA ALA A 105 5.56 14.26 4.04
C ALA A 105 6.56 15.25 3.44
N LYS A 106 7.80 14.80 3.20
CA LYS A 106 8.84 15.59 2.54
C LYS A 106 8.44 15.97 1.12
N ALA A 107 7.92 15.03 0.32
CA ALA A 107 7.46 15.32 -1.04
C ALA A 107 6.35 16.38 -1.06
N LYS A 108 5.39 16.30 -0.13
CA LYS A 108 4.34 17.33 0.02
C LYS A 108 4.90 18.68 0.47
N ALA A 109 5.89 18.69 1.36
CA ALA A 109 6.55 19.91 1.80
C ALA A 109 7.32 20.57 0.65
N ASP A 110 8.06 19.78 -0.13
CA ASP A 110 8.81 20.22 -1.31
C ASP A 110 7.84 20.78 -2.39
N GLU A 111 6.71 20.10 -2.64
CA GLU A 111 5.67 20.58 -3.56
C GLU A 111 5.05 21.91 -3.07
N LYS A 112 4.75 22.02 -1.77
CA LYS A 112 4.22 23.24 -1.18
C LYS A 112 5.24 24.39 -1.26
N ALA A 113 6.51 24.10 -1.02
CA ALA A 113 7.60 25.07 -1.15
C ALA A 113 7.73 25.54 -2.61
N ALA A 114 7.69 24.62 -3.58
CA ALA A 114 7.73 24.95 -5.00
C ALA A 114 6.54 25.82 -5.43
N LYS A 115 5.32 25.50 -4.97
CA LYS A 115 4.11 26.31 -5.23
C LYS A 115 4.21 27.70 -4.59
N ALA A 116 4.74 27.79 -3.37
CA ALA A 116 4.93 29.07 -2.70
C ALA A 116 5.99 29.93 -3.43
N LEU A 117 7.07 29.30 -3.91
CA LEU A 117 8.10 29.96 -4.70
C LEU A 117 7.55 30.47 -6.04
N ALA A 118 6.79 29.64 -6.76
CA ALA A 118 6.11 30.02 -7.99
C ALA A 118 5.17 31.21 -7.77
N LYS A 119 4.36 31.18 -6.71
CA LYS A 119 3.47 32.30 -6.38
C LYS A 119 4.23 33.59 -6.07
N LYS A 120 5.37 33.51 -5.37
CA LYS A 120 6.23 34.68 -5.12
C LYS A 120 6.81 35.22 -6.43
N ARG A 121 7.28 34.32 -7.31
CA ARG A 121 7.77 34.69 -8.64
C ARG A 121 6.71 35.41 -9.45
N ASP A 122 5.50 34.85 -9.55
CA ASP A 122 4.41 35.43 -10.31
C ASP A 122 4.01 36.81 -9.79
N ALA A 123 3.97 36.97 -8.45
CA ALA A 123 3.72 38.27 -7.84
C ALA A 123 4.81 39.30 -8.19
N MET A 124 6.09 38.92 -8.12
CA MET A 124 7.20 39.78 -8.51
C MET A 124 7.14 40.15 -9.99
N LEU A 125 6.82 39.20 -10.87
CA LEU A 125 6.67 39.47 -12.30
C LEU A 125 5.53 40.46 -12.56
N ALA A 126 4.39 40.32 -11.86
CA ALA A 126 3.27 41.25 -11.97
C ALA A 126 3.63 42.67 -11.48
N ASP A 127 4.31 42.78 -10.34
CA ASP A 127 4.77 44.07 -9.78
C ASP A 127 5.79 44.74 -10.70
N LEU A 128 6.68 43.97 -11.34
CA LEU A 128 7.68 44.50 -12.28
C LEU A 128 7.05 44.86 -13.64
N ALA A 129 6.03 44.13 -14.09
CA ALA A 129 5.36 44.37 -15.37
C ALA A 129 4.62 45.72 -15.44
N VAL A 130 4.23 46.28 -14.29
CA VAL A 130 3.60 47.61 -14.19
C VAL A 130 4.61 48.76 -14.13
N LEU A 131 5.90 48.47 -13.94
CA LEU A 131 6.95 49.49 -13.90
C LEU A 131 7.30 50.00 -15.30
N SER A 132 7.75 51.25 -15.35
CA SER A 132 8.29 51.85 -16.56
C SER A 132 9.65 51.24 -16.92
N ASP A 133 10.06 51.36 -18.19
CA ASP A 133 11.36 50.86 -18.64
C ASP A 133 12.53 51.58 -17.95
N ASP A 134 12.38 52.89 -17.66
CA ASP A 134 13.34 53.66 -16.87
C ASP A 134 13.50 53.14 -15.44
N ASP A 135 12.40 52.72 -14.81
CA ASP A 135 12.44 52.19 -13.44
C ASP A 135 13.01 50.76 -13.40
N LEU A 136 12.71 49.95 -14.42
CA LEU A 136 13.34 48.63 -14.59
C LEU A 136 14.86 48.78 -14.79
N ALA A 137 15.32 49.76 -15.58
CA ALA A 137 16.75 50.02 -15.77
C ALA A 137 17.47 50.39 -14.46
N LYS A 138 16.85 51.24 -13.62
CA LYS A 138 17.40 51.58 -12.28
C LYS A 138 17.50 50.35 -11.38
N ILE A 139 16.50 49.47 -11.43
CA ILE A 139 16.49 48.23 -10.64
C ILE A 139 17.63 47.32 -11.10
N VAL A 140 17.79 47.12 -12.41
CA VAL A 140 18.89 46.33 -12.98
C VAL A 140 20.25 46.85 -12.53
N GLU A 141 20.46 48.17 -12.56
CA GLU A 141 21.72 48.78 -12.11
C GLU A 141 21.93 48.65 -10.60
N THR A 142 20.88 48.85 -9.80
CA THR A 142 20.92 48.77 -8.33
C THR A 142 21.18 47.35 -7.84
N GLU A 143 20.46 46.37 -8.41
CA GLU A 143 20.55 44.95 -8.04
C GLU A 143 21.65 44.21 -8.82
N LYS A 144 22.37 44.91 -9.71
CA LYS A 144 23.43 44.37 -10.57
C LYS A 144 22.98 43.12 -11.33
N VAL A 145 21.78 43.16 -11.89
CA VAL A 145 21.20 42.06 -12.66
C VAL A 145 21.90 41.96 -14.01
N ALA A 146 22.35 40.76 -14.38
CA ALA A 146 23.04 40.53 -15.66
C ALA A 146 22.07 40.57 -16.84
N VAL A 147 22.01 41.70 -17.55
CA VAL A 147 21.20 41.89 -18.76
C VAL A 147 22.07 42.15 -19.99
N ASP A 148 21.60 41.70 -21.14
CA ASP A 148 22.24 41.89 -22.45
C ASP A 148 21.47 42.93 -23.26
N ALA A 149 22.15 43.64 -24.16
CA ALA A 149 21.53 44.68 -25.01
C ALA A 149 20.45 44.13 -25.98
N ALA A 150 20.40 42.80 -26.16
CA ALA A 150 19.38 42.12 -26.96
C ALA A 150 18.19 41.63 -26.13
N ASP A 151 18.23 41.76 -24.80
CA ASP A 151 17.13 41.31 -23.94
C ASP A 151 15.91 42.23 -24.10
N GLY A 152 14.77 41.63 -24.43
CA GLY A 152 13.49 42.31 -24.38
C GLY A 152 13.03 42.56 -22.95
N ARG A 153 12.07 43.48 -22.78
CA ARG A 153 11.48 43.85 -21.48
C ARG A 153 11.06 42.65 -20.63
N ASP A 154 10.38 41.66 -21.23
CA ASP A 154 9.91 40.47 -20.52
C ASP A 154 11.07 39.61 -19.99
N ILE A 155 12.19 39.55 -20.73
CA ILE A 155 13.39 38.81 -20.33
C ILE A 155 14.06 39.52 -19.15
N ILE A 156 14.15 40.85 -19.19
CA ILE A 156 14.71 41.67 -18.12
C ILE A 156 13.88 41.49 -16.83
N ILE A 157 12.55 41.57 -16.92
CA ILE A 157 11.64 41.34 -15.79
C ILE A 157 11.84 39.93 -15.21
N GLY A 158 11.96 38.91 -16.07
CA GLY A 158 12.24 37.53 -15.66
C GLY A 158 13.56 37.41 -14.89
N LYS A 159 14.64 38.00 -15.41
CA LYS A 159 15.96 37.99 -14.78
C LYS A 159 15.98 38.70 -13.42
N ILE A 160 15.27 39.83 -13.28
CA ILE A 160 15.14 40.53 -11.99
C ILE A 160 14.38 39.66 -10.98
N ALA A 161 13.24 39.08 -11.38
CA ALA A 161 12.47 38.22 -10.50
C ALA A 161 13.28 36.99 -10.03
N ASP A 162 14.05 36.37 -10.93
CA ASP A 162 14.91 35.23 -10.60
C ASP A 162 16.08 35.65 -9.68
N ALA A 163 16.70 36.80 -9.91
CA ALA A 163 17.75 37.34 -9.04
C ALA A 163 17.22 37.60 -7.61
N ARG A 164 16.01 38.14 -7.48
CA ARG A 164 15.35 38.39 -6.18
C ARG A 164 14.90 37.13 -5.45
N LEU A 165 14.63 36.03 -6.17
CA LEU A 165 14.31 34.74 -5.56
C LEU A 165 15.54 33.95 -5.14
N ALA A 166 16.69 34.24 -5.73
CA ALA A 166 17.98 33.62 -5.41
C ALA A 166 18.76 34.35 -4.30
N ALA A 167 18.37 35.58 -3.96
CA ALA A 167 18.95 36.41 -2.89
C ALA A 167 18.37 36.05 -1.50
#